data_AF-A0A7Y0R2E7-F1
#
_entry.id   AF-A0A7Y0R2E7-F1
#
_cell.length_a   1.000
_cell.length_b   1.000
_cell.length_c   1.000
_cell.angle_alpha   90.00
_cell.angle_beta   90.00
_cell.angle_gamma   90.00
#
_symmetry.space_group_name_H-M   'P 1'
#
loop_
_entity.id
_entity.type
_entity.pdbx_description
1 polymer ?
#
loop_
_entity_poly.entity_id
_entity_poly.type
_entity_poly.pdbx_seq_one_letter_code
_entity_poly.pdbx_strand_id
1 'polypeptide(L)' 'MATTTHILGYPRIGEKRELKFAQEKYWRGDIDQTELKKVGADLRA' A
#
# COMPACT_ATOMS: atom_id res chain seq x y z
N MET A 1 -17.71 -26.24 -17.51
CA MET A 1 -16.65 -25.21 -17.40
C MET A 1 -17.00 -24.32 -16.22
N ALA A 2 -16.03 -23.99 -15.36
CA ALA A 2 -16.26 -23.06 -14.25
C ALA A 2 -16.16 -21.60 -14.76
N THR A 3 -17.05 -20.72 -14.29
CA THR A 3 -17.02 -19.30 -14.64
C THR A 3 -15.90 -18.60 -13.86
N THR A 4 -14.95 -18.00 -14.56
CA THR A 4 -13.85 -17.22 -13.96
C THR A 4 -14.32 -15.81 -13.59
N THR A 5 -14.08 -15.40 -12.35
CA THR A 5 -14.28 -14.02 -11.89
C THR A 5 -12.99 -13.20 -12.00
N HIS A 6 -13.11 -11.90 -12.27
CA HIS A 6 -11.97 -11.00 -12.42
C HIS A 6 -12.17 -9.69 -11.65
N ILE A 7 -11.09 -9.14 -11.10
CA ILE A 7 -11.05 -7.85 -10.41
C ILE A 7 -10.05 -6.94 -11.15
N LEU A 8 -10.51 -5.79 -11.64
CA LEU A 8 -9.68 -4.84 -12.40
C LEU A 8 -8.63 -4.12 -11.52
N GLY A 9 -8.86 -4.04 -10.21
CA GLY A 9 -7.96 -3.40 -9.28
C GLY A 9 -8.49 -3.41 -7.85
N TYR A 10 -7.61 -3.12 -6.89
CA TYR A 10 -7.92 -3.10 -5.47
C TYR A 10 -7.39 -1.82 -4.79
N PRO A 11 -8.08 -1.26 -3.78
CA PRO A 11 -7.60 -0.07 -3.07
C PRO A 11 -6.26 -0.31 -2.38
N ARG A 12 -5.23 0.45 -2.80
CA ARG A 12 -3.86 0.36 -2.26
C ARG A 12 -3.63 1.05 -0.91
N ILE A 13 -4.64 1.77 -0.41
CA ILE A 13 -4.45 2.70 0.71
C ILE A 13 -4.29 1.98 2.06
N GLY A 14 -4.78 0.73 2.16
CA GLY A 14 -4.84 -0.07 3.38
C GLY A 14 -6.08 0.25 4.24
N GLU A 15 -6.46 -0.68 5.12
CA GLU A 15 -7.69 -0.59 5.94
C GLU A 15 -7.71 0.69 6.80
N LYS A 16 -6.55 1.08 7.33
CA LYS A 16 -6.41 2.25 8.23
C LYS A 16 -5.65 3.39 7.57
N ARG A 17 -5.53 3.39 6.24
CA ARG A 17 -4.81 4.38 5.44
C ARG A 17 -3.30 4.40 5.72
N GLU A 18 -2.73 3.24 5.99
CA GLU A 18 -1.31 3.01 6.28
C GLU A 18 -0.42 3.66 5.21
N LEU A 19 -0.76 3.48 3.92
CA LEU A 19 0.03 4.04 2.82
C LEU A 19 0.01 5.57 2.82
N LYS A 20 -1.12 6.20 3.17
CA LYS A 20 -1.22 7.67 3.28
C LYS A 20 -0.26 8.18 4.36
N PHE A 21 -0.31 7.59 5.55
CA PHE A 21 0.51 8.05 6.67
C PHE A 21 2.00 7.79 6.45
N ALA A 22 2.37 6.65 5.86
CA ALA A 22 3.76 6.38 5.48
C ALA A 22 4.28 7.38 4.43
N GLN A 23 3.47 7.70 3.42
CA GLN A 23 3.83 8.67 2.38
C GLN A 23 4.04 10.08 2.95
N GLU A 24 3.16 10.52 3.85
CA GLU A 24 3.27 11.82 4.54
C GLU A 24 4.49 11.89 5.45
N LYS A 25 4.80 10.81 6.19
CA LYS A 25 6.02 10.69 7.00
C LYS A 25 7.27 10.81 6.14
N TYR A 26 7.30 10.11 5.00
CA TYR A 26 8.42 10.18 4.07
C TYR A 26 8.62 11.60 3.52
N TRP A 27 7.53 12.30 3.16
CA TRP A 27 7.61 13.69 2.71
C TRP A 27 8.11 14.67 3.78
N ARG A 28 7.83 14.40 5.06
CA ARG A 28 8.38 15.17 6.18
C ARG A 28 9.83 14.81 6.51
N GLY A 29 10.36 13.72 5.96
CA GLY A 29 11.67 13.18 6.32
C GLY A 29 11.68 12.36 7.61
N ASP A 30 10.51 11.99 8.14
CA ASP A 30 10.39 11.21 9.39
C ASP A 30 10.84 9.74 9.19
N ILE A 31 10.73 9.22 7.97
CA ILE A 31 11.14 7.87 7.58
C ILE A 31 11.91 7.90 6.26
N ASP A 32 12.72 6.88 6.01
CA ASP A 32 13.46 6.76 4.76
C ASP A 32 12.64 6.09 3.63
N GLN A 33 13.23 6.03 2.44
CA GLN A 33 12.56 5.40 1.29
C GLN A 33 12.40 3.88 1.47
N THR A 34 13.27 3.24 2.25
CA THR A 34 13.23 1.79 2.51
C THR A 34 12.00 1.45 3.33
N GLU A 35 11.71 2.22 4.37
CA GLU A 35 10.54 2.06 5.23
C GLU A 35 9.24 2.32 4.47
N LEU A 36 9.19 3.37 3.63
CA LEU A 36 8.03 3.61 2.75
C LEU A 36 7.78 2.42 1.80
N LYS A 37 8.83 1.87 1.19
CA LYS A 37 8.73 0.71 0.29
C LYS A 37 8.28 -0.54 1.03
N LYS A 38 8.73 -0.73 2.27
CA LYS A 38 8.32 -1.84 3.14
C LYS A 38 6.81 -1.78 3.43
N VAL A 39 6.29 -0.64 3.88
CA VAL A 39 4.84 -0.48 4.10
C VAL A 39 4.05 -0.80 2.83
N GLY A 40 4.51 -0.32 1.68
CA GLY A 40 3.88 -0.65 0.40
C GLY A 40 3.94 -2.13 0.03
N ALA A 41 5.00 -2.85 0.39
CA ALA A 41 5.14 -4.29 0.16
C ALA A 41 4.22 -5.08 1.09
N ASP A 42 4.16 -4.72 2.37
CA ASP A 42 3.30 -5.37 3.37
C ASP A 42 1.81 -5.23 3.00
N LEU A 43 1.39 -4.12 2.40
CA LEU A 43 0.01 -3.92 1.90
C LEU A 43 -0.33 -4.72 0.63
N ARG A 44 0.67 -5.24 -0.09
CA ARG A 44 0.46 -6.05 -1.31
C ARG A 44 0.60 -7.54 -1.08
N ALA A 45 1.14 -7.95 0.08
CA ALA A 45 1.28 -9.35 0.48
C ALA A 45 -0.09 -9.98 0.75
#